data_AF-A0A7S0DF53-F1
#
_entry.id   AF-A0A7S0DF53-F1
#
_cell.length_a   1.000
_cell.length_b   1.000
_cell.length_c   1.000
_cell.angle_alpha   90.00
_cell.angle_beta   90.00
_cell.angle_gamma   90.00
#
_symmetry.space_group_name_H-M   'P 1'
#
loop_
_entity.id
_entity.type
_entity.pdbx_description
1 polymer ?
#
loop_
_entity_poly.entity_id
_entity_poly.type
_entity_poly.pdbx_seq_one_letter_code
_entity_poly.pdbx_strand_id
1 'polypeptide(L)'
;RRDTHSGPWNGRRVCRRIMTVLNLICATLMILTVEAAMGLSKKRAGRIIKQKMSSCEDYECRGLKDEDPNCIPKCASETCYTQIYAGNELEPGEIDVRRNREFIRCSKNDLIENDKKKRKEELKRKAMEREAKKAAVTA
;
A
#
# COMPACT_ATOMS: atom_id res chain seq x y z
N ARG A 1 48.10 2.45 59.52
CA ARG A 1 48.43 1.34 58.59
C ARG A 1 47.15 0.68 58.11
N ARG A 2 46.60 1.12 56.97
CA ARG A 2 46.31 0.33 55.75
C ARG A 2 45.31 1.13 54.90
N ASP A 3 45.85 1.69 53.82
CA ASP A 3 45.12 2.23 52.70
C ASP A 3 44.35 1.12 51.97
N THR A 4 43.14 1.40 51.50
CA THR A 4 42.55 0.67 50.36
C THR A 4 41.81 1.65 49.45
N HIS A 5 42.57 2.11 48.46
CA HIS A 5 42.19 2.42 47.08
C HIS A 5 40.69 2.46 46.74
N SER A 6 40.14 3.67 46.67
CA SER A 6 38.98 3.99 45.83
C SER A 6 39.44 4.12 44.37
N GLY A 7 39.22 3.06 43.57
CA GLY A 7 39.45 3.07 42.12
C GLY A 7 38.40 3.93 41.38
N PRO A 8 38.79 4.73 40.37
CA PRO A 8 37.84 5.53 39.61
C PRO A 8 37.07 4.64 38.64
N TRP A 9 35.75 4.55 38.85
CA TRP A 9 34.85 3.83 37.95
C TRP A 9 34.87 4.47 36.55
N ASN A 10 35.36 3.70 35.58
CA ASN A 10 35.33 3.99 34.14
C ASN A 10 33.88 3.92 33.54
N GLY A 11 32.89 4.53 34.19
CA GLY A 11 31.46 4.43 33.83
C GLY A 11 31.09 5.07 32.48
N ARG A 12 31.92 5.98 31.94
CA ARG A 12 31.65 6.68 30.68
C ARG A 12 31.78 5.79 29.43
N ARG A 13 32.65 4.78 29.46
CA ARG A 13 32.88 3.89 28.29
C ARG A 13 31.82 2.79 28.17
N VAL A 14 31.32 2.30 29.31
CA VAL A 14 30.28 1.27 29.37
C VAL A 14 28.92 1.84 28.96
N CYS A 15 28.57 3.04 29.45
CA CYS A 15 27.34 3.73 29.02
C CYS A 15 27.32 4.00 27.51
N ARG A 16 28.45 4.38 26.91
CA ARG A 16 28.53 4.67 25.46
C ARG A 16 28.27 3.44 24.60
N ARG A 17 28.78 2.26 25.01
CA ARG A 17 28.55 0.99 24.31
C ARG A 17 27.11 0.47 24.45
N ILE A 18 26.53 0.61 25.64
CA ILE A 18 25.12 0.25 25.89
C ILE A 18 24.19 1.15 25.06
N MET A 19 24.46 2.46 25.02
CA MET A 19 23.67 3.40 24.22
C MET A 19 23.76 3.15 22.71
N THR A 20 24.92 2.73 22.19
CA THR A 20 25.03 2.35 20.77
C THR A 20 24.22 1.09 20.45
N VAL A 21 24.22 0.09 21.34
CA VAL A 21 23.45 -1.15 21.14
C VAL A 21 21.95 -0.88 21.18
N LEU A 22 21.48 -0.07 22.13
CA LEU A 22 20.06 0.33 22.21
C LEU A 22 19.60 1.10 20.97
N ASN A 23 20.42 2.01 20.45
CA ASN A 23 20.10 2.72 19.21
C ASN A 23 20.03 1.79 18.00
N LEU A 24 20.95 0.82 17.88
CA LEU A 24 20.90 -0.18 16.81
C LEU A 24 19.66 -1.07 16.90
N ILE A 25 19.29 -1.51 18.11
CA ILE A 25 18.07 -2.29 18.34
C ILE A 25 16.81 -1.47 17.99
N CYS A 26 16.75 -0.19 18.39
CA CYS A 26 15.63 0.67 18.02
C CYS A 26 15.56 0.89 16.50
N ALA A 27 16.69 1.08 15.82
CA ALA A 27 16.74 1.25 14.38
C ALA A 27 16.26 0.00 13.64
N THR A 28 16.66 -1.21 14.07
CA THR A 28 16.19 -2.46 13.46
C THR A 28 14.71 -2.70 13.71
N LEU A 29 14.20 -2.41 14.92
CA LEU A 29 12.77 -2.49 15.21
C LEU A 29 11.95 -1.52 14.34
N MET A 30 12.42 -0.29 14.16
CA MET A 30 11.77 0.69 13.28
C MET A 30 11.70 0.20 11.83
N ILE A 31 12.79 -0.36 11.29
CA ILE A 31 12.83 -0.91 9.92
C ILE A 31 11.78 -2.02 9.74
N LEU A 32 11.69 -2.96 10.68
CA LEU A 32 10.75 -4.09 10.60
C LEU A 32 9.27 -3.64 10.58
N THR A 33 8.93 -2.55 11.27
CA THR A 33 7.54 -2.06 11.32
C THR A 33 7.05 -1.42 10.01
N VAL A 34 7.96 -0.83 9.20
CA VAL A 34 7.60 -0.15 7.95
C VAL A 34 7.14 -1.15 6.89
N GLU A 35 7.82 -2.29 6.76
CA GLU A 35 7.50 -3.32 5.77
C GLU A 35 6.11 -3.94 6.01
N ALA A 36 5.77 -4.18 7.29
CA ALA A 36 4.48 -4.75 7.68
C ALA A 36 3.30 -3.85 7.28
N ALA A 37 3.42 -2.53 7.46
CA ALA A 37 2.37 -1.57 7.11
C ALA A 37 2.09 -1.53 5.60
N MET A 38 3.15 -1.58 4.77
CA MET A 38 3.01 -1.60 3.32
C MET A 38 2.39 -2.92 2.81
N GLY A 39 2.68 -4.05 3.47
CA GLY A 39 2.14 -5.36 3.11
C GLY A 39 0.62 -5.47 3.29
N LEU A 40 0.06 -4.87 4.34
CA LEU A 40 -1.39 -4.92 4.62
C LEU A 40 -2.23 -4.21 3.55
N SER A 41 -1.77 -3.05 3.07
CA SER A 41 -2.44 -2.30 2.00
C SER A 41 -2.54 -3.10 0.70
N LYS A 42 -1.42 -3.73 0.28
CA LYS A 42 -1.37 -4.59 -0.90
C LYS A 42 -2.30 -5.80 -0.79
N LYS A 43 -2.37 -6.44 0.38
CA LYS A 43 -3.29 -7.56 0.65
C LYS A 43 -4.75 -7.13 0.54
N ARG A 44 -5.12 -5.96 1.09
CA ARG A 44 -6.47 -5.40 0.97
C ARG A 44 -6.83 -5.12 -0.49
N ALA A 45 -5.98 -4.43 -1.23
CA ALA A 45 -6.20 -4.14 -2.64
C ALA A 45 -6.41 -5.42 -3.46
N GLY A 46 -5.61 -6.48 -3.17
CA GLY A 46 -5.78 -7.78 -3.81
C GLY A 46 -7.14 -8.43 -3.57
N ARG A 47 -7.68 -8.35 -2.35
CA ARG A 47 -9.03 -8.86 -2.06
C ARG A 47 -10.12 -8.10 -2.81
N ILE A 48 -10.00 -6.77 -2.88
CA ILE A 48 -10.96 -5.91 -3.60
C ILE A 48 -10.96 -6.25 -5.10
N ILE A 49 -9.79 -6.39 -5.72
CA ILE A 49 -9.71 -6.77 -7.14
C ILE A 49 -10.28 -8.16 -7.39
N LYS A 50 -9.96 -9.14 -6.53
CA LYS A 50 -10.55 -10.48 -6.64
C LYS A 50 -12.07 -10.44 -6.54
N GLN A 51 -12.62 -9.67 -5.60
CA GLN A 51 -14.06 -9.51 -5.44
C GLN A 51 -14.71 -8.82 -6.64
N LYS A 52 -14.06 -7.79 -7.21
CA LYS A 52 -14.53 -7.13 -8.43
C LYS A 52 -14.58 -8.09 -9.61
N MET A 53 -13.50 -8.86 -9.85
CA MET A 53 -13.48 -9.83 -10.94
C MET A 53 -14.56 -10.90 -10.78
N SER A 54 -14.78 -11.39 -9.55
CA SER A 54 -15.89 -12.31 -9.24
C SER A 54 -17.25 -11.67 -9.52
N SER A 55 -17.46 -10.41 -9.11
CA SER A 55 -18.70 -9.69 -9.39
C SER A 55 -18.93 -9.54 -10.91
N CYS A 56 -17.88 -9.21 -11.66
CA CYS A 56 -17.96 -9.14 -13.12
C CYS A 56 -18.31 -10.51 -13.73
N GLU A 57 -17.73 -11.60 -13.25
CA GLU A 57 -18.05 -12.96 -13.70
C GLU A 57 -19.51 -13.33 -13.38
N ASP A 58 -19.99 -12.98 -12.18
CA ASP A 58 -21.32 -13.37 -11.69
C ASP A 58 -22.46 -12.53 -12.29
N TYR A 59 -22.22 -11.27 -12.64
CA TYR A 59 -23.28 -10.34 -13.07
C TYR A 59 -23.09 -9.83 -14.50
N GLU A 60 -22.00 -9.14 -14.80
CA GLU A 60 -21.81 -8.45 -16.09
C GLU A 60 -21.41 -9.40 -17.24
N CYS A 61 -20.62 -10.42 -16.94
CA CYS A 61 -20.01 -11.34 -17.90
C CYS A 61 -20.55 -12.76 -17.77
N ARG A 62 -21.73 -12.92 -17.15
CA ARG A 62 -22.33 -14.23 -16.89
C ARG A 62 -22.54 -14.98 -18.21
N GLY A 63 -21.90 -16.13 -18.35
CA GLY A 63 -22.00 -16.97 -19.55
C GLY A 63 -21.13 -16.54 -20.73
N LEU A 64 -20.42 -15.41 -20.62
CA LEU A 64 -19.56 -14.89 -21.70
C LEU A 64 -18.09 -15.30 -21.56
N LYS A 65 -17.75 -16.13 -20.56
CA LYS A 65 -16.34 -16.41 -20.23
C LYS A 65 -15.55 -17.05 -21.36
N ASP A 66 -16.19 -17.95 -22.11
CA ASP A 66 -15.56 -18.67 -23.22
C ASP A 66 -15.67 -17.91 -24.55
N GLU A 67 -16.73 -17.11 -24.72
CA GLU A 67 -17.00 -16.34 -25.94
C GLU A 67 -16.29 -14.97 -25.97
N ASP A 68 -16.14 -14.33 -24.80
CA ASP A 68 -15.46 -13.06 -24.62
C ASP A 68 -14.55 -13.08 -23.37
N PRO A 69 -13.30 -13.55 -23.50
CA PRO A 69 -12.34 -13.54 -22.40
C PRO A 69 -11.95 -12.13 -21.93
N ASN A 70 -12.30 -11.09 -22.69
CA ASN A 70 -12.00 -9.70 -22.36
C ASN A 70 -13.06 -9.06 -21.47
N CYS A 71 -14.27 -9.64 -21.36
CA CYS A 71 -15.36 -9.05 -20.59
C CYS A 71 -14.98 -8.81 -19.12
N ILE A 72 -14.47 -9.83 -18.42
CA ILE A 72 -14.13 -9.72 -16.99
C ILE A 72 -13.05 -8.66 -16.73
N PRO A 73 -11.90 -8.64 -17.43
CA PRO A 73 -10.89 -7.62 -17.18
C PRO A 73 -11.34 -6.21 -17.62
N LYS A 74 -12.12 -6.06 -18.71
CA LYS A 74 -12.75 -4.78 -19.10
C LYS A 74 -13.65 -4.25 -17.97
N CYS A 75 -14.53 -5.10 -17.46
CA CYS A 75 -15.45 -4.78 -16.37
C CYS A 75 -14.72 -4.42 -15.07
N ALA A 76 -13.72 -5.22 -14.68
CA ALA A 76 -13.07 -5.06 -13.37
C ALA A 76 -12.24 -3.76 -13.28
N SER A 77 -11.60 -3.36 -14.38
CA SER A 77 -10.91 -2.07 -14.51
C SER A 77 -10.64 -1.75 -15.98
N GLU A 78 -11.47 -0.87 -16.56
CA GLU A 78 -11.30 -0.40 -17.94
C GLU A 78 -9.91 0.22 -18.17
N THR A 79 -9.44 1.06 -17.24
CA THR A 79 -8.13 1.71 -17.34
C THR A 79 -6.98 0.71 -17.47
N CYS A 80 -6.95 -0.31 -16.60
CA CYS A 80 -5.90 -1.32 -16.64
C CYS A 80 -6.08 -2.31 -17.79
N TYR A 81 -7.32 -2.55 -18.22
CA TYR A 81 -7.59 -3.33 -19.41
C TYR A 81 -6.98 -2.65 -20.63
N THR A 82 -7.28 -1.37 -20.85
CA THR A 82 -6.78 -0.61 -22.00
C THR A 82 -5.26 -0.59 -22.04
N GLN A 83 -4.59 -0.42 -20.90
CA GLN A 83 -3.13 -0.41 -20.84
C GLN A 83 -2.47 -1.74 -21.25
N ILE A 84 -3.16 -2.87 -21.06
CA ILE A 84 -2.54 -4.20 -21.17
C ILE A 84 -3.03 -4.97 -22.39
N TYR A 85 -4.30 -4.78 -22.75
CA TYR A 85 -4.98 -5.56 -23.78
C TYR A 85 -5.41 -4.74 -25.00
N ALA A 86 -5.46 -3.39 -24.95
CA ALA A 86 -6.01 -2.61 -26.09
C ALA A 86 -5.24 -2.79 -27.41
N GLY A 87 -3.95 -3.10 -27.36
CA GLY A 87 -3.15 -3.33 -28.56
C GLY A 87 -3.32 -4.73 -29.16
N ASN A 88 -3.78 -5.69 -28.37
CA ASN A 88 -3.98 -7.08 -28.78
C ASN A 88 -4.96 -7.73 -27.80
N GLU A 89 -6.26 -7.70 -28.09
CA GLU A 89 -7.26 -8.30 -27.20
C GLU A 89 -7.09 -9.83 -27.15
N LEU A 90 -7.60 -10.48 -26.09
CA LEU A 90 -7.57 -11.95 -26.01
C LEU A 90 -8.57 -12.55 -26.99
N GLU A 91 -8.14 -13.54 -27.78
CA GLU A 91 -9.06 -14.31 -28.61
C GLU A 91 -9.83 -15.35 -27.79
N PRO A 92 -11.04 -15.77 -28.22
CA PRO A 92 -11.78 -16.86 -27.56
C PRO A 92 -10.92 -18.13 -27.44
N GLY A 93 -10.78 -18.65 -26.21
CA GLY A 93 -9.91 -19.78 -25.90
C GLY A 93 -8.44 -19.44 -25.59
N GLU A 94 -8.01 -18.18 -25.78
CA GLU A 94 -6.69 -17.72 -25.39
C GLU A 94 -6.61 -17.43 -23.88
N ILE A 95 -5.57 -17.93 -23.22
CA ILE A 95 -5.31 -17.67 -21.80
C ILE A 95 -3.89 -17.11 -21.64
N ASP A 96 -3.77 -15.78 -21.49
CA ASP A 96 -2.49 -15.14 -21.18
C ASP A 96 -2.31 -14.89 -19.67
N VAL A 97 -1.65 -15.84 -19.01
CA VAL A 97 -1.36 -15.77 -17.57
C VAL A 97 -0.42 -14.59 -17.23
N ARG A 98 0.47 -14.19 -18.13
CA ARG A 98 1.43 -13.09 -17.88
C ARG A 98 0.70 -11.76 -17.88
N ARG A 99 -0.09 -11.47 -18.92
CA ARG A 99 -0.91 -10.26 -19.00
C ARG A 99 -1.94 -10.20 -17.88
N ASN A 100 -2.51 -11.34 -17.47
CA ASN A 100 -3.40 -11.37 -16.32
C ASN A 100 -2.70 -10.96 -15.00
N ARG A 101 -1.44 -11.40 -14.78
CA ARG A 101 -0.65 -10.96 -13.61
C ARG A 101 -0.35 -9.47 -13.66
N GLU A 102 -0.06 -8.94 -14.84
CA GLU A 102 0.15 -7.50 -15.05
C GLU A 102 -1.14 -6.71 -14.77
N PHE A 103 -2.29 -7.22 -15.21
CA PHE A 103 -3.60 -6.62 -14.97
C PHE A 103 -3.92 -6.54 -13.48
N ILE A 104 -3.71 -7.63 -12.76
CA ILE A 104 -3.89 -7.66 -11.31
C ILE A 104 -2.94 -6.68 -10.62
N ARG A 105 -1.70 -6.53 -11.11
CA ARG A 105 -0.72 -5.58 -10.56
C ARG A 105 -1.15 -4.13 -10.79
N CYS A 106 -1.50 -3.78 -12.02
CA CYS A 106 -2.03 -2.46 -12.39
C CYS A 106 -3.23 -2.11 -11.50
N SER A 107 -4.23 -3.00 -11.46
CA SER A 107 -5.47 -2.76 -10.74
C SER A 107 -5.27 -2.57 -9.22
N LYS A 108 -4.30 -3.27 -8.62
CA LYS A 108 -3.93 -3.07 -7.21
C LYS A 108 -3.30 -1.70 -6.98
N ASN A 109 -2.41 -1.27 -7.87
CA ASN A 109 -1.73 0.01 -7.75
C ASN A 109 -2.73 1.17 -7.91
N ASP A 110 -3.61 1.10 -8.91
CA ASP A 110 -4.67 2.08 -9.14
C ASP A 110 -5.56 2.27 -7.91
N LEU A 111 -5.95 1.19 -7.24
CA LEU A 111 -6.71 1.28 -5.99
C LEU A 111 -5.93 2.00 -4.89
N ILE A 112 -4.65 1.64 -4.70
CA ILE A 112 -3.81 2.23 -3.66
C ILE A 112 -3.58 3.73 -3.93
N GLU A 113 -3.36 4.10 -5.19
CA GLU A 113 -3.14 5.49 -5.58
C GLU A 113 -4.40 6.34 -5.45
N ASN A 114 -5.56 5.81 -5.88
CA ASN A 114 -6.83 6.47 -5.72
C ASN A 114 -7.21 6.67 -4.24
N ASP A 115 -6.96 5.67 -3.39
CA ASP A 115 -7.17 5.80 -1.95
C ASP A 115 -6.26 6.87 -1.32
N LYS A 116 -4.99 6.96 -1.74
CA LYS A 116 -4.07 8.01 -1.30
C LYS A 116 -4.54 9.39 -1.76
N LYS A 117 -5.00 9.52 -3.00
CA LYS A 117 -5.51 10.77 -3.57
C LYS A 117 -6.74 11.25 -2.80
N LYS A 118 -7.72 10.37 -2.57
CA LYS A 118 -8.93 10.67 -1.77
C LYS A 118 -8.58 11.14 -0.35
N ARG A 119 -7.65 10.44 0.33
CA ARG A 119 -7.19 10.86 1.67
C ARG A 119 -6.53 12.23 1.66
N LYS A 120 -5.69 12.53 0.66
CA LYS A 120 -5.02 13.82 0.52
C LYS A 120 -6.04 14.94 0.26
N GLU A 121 -7.02 14.71 -0.60
CA GLU A 121 -8.10 15.65 -0.90
C GLU A 121 -8.98 15.89 0.33
N GLU A 122 -9.32 14.86 1.10
CA GLU A 122 -10.08 15.00 2.34
C GLU A 122 -9.32 15.81 3.39
N LEU A 123 -8.02 15.57 3.54
CA LEU A 123 -7.15 16.34 4.45
C LEU A 123 -7.08 17.81 4.04
N LYS A 124 -6.92 18.09 2.74
CA LYS A 124 -6.95 19.46 2.21
C LYS A 124 -8.29 20.14 2.49
N ARG A 125 -9.42 19.44 2.27
CA ARG A 125 -10.76 19.96 2.57
C ARG A 125 -10.92 20.32 4.05
N LYS A 126 -10.50 19.45 4.96
CA LYS A 126 -10.55 19.69 6.41
C LYS A 126 -9.63 20.84 6.84
N ALA A 127 -8.48 21.01 6.21
CA ALA A 127 -7.58 22.13 6.49
C ALA A 127 -8.23 23.47 6.08
N MET A 128 -8.76 23.54 4.86
CA MET A 128 -9.47 24.74 4.37
C MET A 128 -10.68 25.08 5.25
N GLU A 129 -11.45 24.08 5.68
CA GLU A 129 -12.60 24.29 6.57
C GLU A 129 -12.17 24.86 7.93
N ARG A 130 -11.05 24.38 8.49
CA ARG A 130 -10.50 24.91 9.75
C ARG A 130 -10.00 26.34 9.60
N GLU A 131 -9.38 26.68 8.49
CA GLU A 131 -8.93 28.04 8.19
C GLU A 131 -10.11 28.99 8.05
N ALA A 132 -11.16 28.59 7.33
CA ALA A 132 -12.40 29.37 7.20
C ALA A 132 -13.08 29.61 8.57
N LYS A 133 -13.16 28.58 9.42
CA LYS A 133 -13.70 28.70 10.79
C LYS A 133 -12.89 29.66 11.65
N LYS A 134 -11.55 29.64 11.55
CA LYS A 134 -10.69 30.59 12.27
C LYS A 134 -10.93 32.03 11.81
N ALA A 135 -11.00 32.25 10.51
CA ALA A 135 -11.25 33.58 9.93
C ALA A 135 -12.60 34.17 10.40
N ALA A 136 -13.64 33.34 10.50
CA ALA A 136 -14.96 33.77 10.97
C ALA A 136 -15.02 34.12 12.47
N VAL A 137 -14.13 33.55 13.30
CA VAL A 137 -14.05 33.88 14.74
C VAL A 137 -13.27 35.17 14.98
N THR A 138 -12.35 35.52 14.08
CA THR A 138 -11.52 36.74 14.18
C THR A 138 -12.14 37.99 13.56
N ALA A 139 -13.29 37.86 12.90
CA ALA A 139 -14.05 38.95 12.30
C ALA A 139 -15.21 39.37 13.21
#